data_AF-A0AAJ0EBW7-F1
#
_entry.id   AF-A0AAJ0EBW7-F1
#
_cell.length_a   1.000
_cell.length_b   1.000
_cell.length_c   1.000
_cell.angle_alpha   90.00
_cell.angle_beta   90.00
_cell.angle_gamma   90.00
#
_symmetry.space_group_name_H-M   'P 1'
#
loop_
_entity.id
_entity.type
_entity.pdbx_description
1 polymer ?
#
loop_
_entity_poly.entity_id
_entity_poly.type
_entity_poly.pdbx_seq_one_letter_code
_entity_poly.pdbx_strand_id
1 'polypeptide(L)'
;MVATPESSPAYSMSSTPWPDPEPGQALWKSQSWAGWTRDLEDELKTIQAVYDDYIDRVEDRLRSEKKRKKALIREVQRLNEDLDAAKKANDIEKMQRQNALALIDAARQELVTSASDETHESFDLPSTALITERIPALPDPTRNLLIDRFCPEDMPEINRNAPRNKDIVAQIYLGRRRAPSTPPPWNFSLRNYNLQPDQIHLSANVDSYDIEFVLGGSSQMTK
;
A
#
# COMPACT_ATOMS: atom_id res chain seq x y z
N MET A 1 -51.62 27.36 35.79
CA MET A 1 -51.18 28.13 36.97
C MET A 1 -49.89 28.84 36.59
N VAL A 2 -49.96 30.15 36.37
CA VAL A 2 -48.84 31.00 35.94
C VAL A 2 -48.28 31.64 37.20
N ALA A 3 -47.04 31.32 37.55
CA ALA A 3 -46.35 31.94 38.68
C ALA A 3 -45.81 33.31 38.23
N THR A 4 -46.29 34.37 38.89
CA THR A 4 -45.76 35.73 38.78
C THR A 4 -44.43 35.82 39.51
N PRO A 5 -43.37 36.42 38.93
CA PRO A 5 -42.13 36.63 39.64
C PRO A 5 -42.28 37.80 40.62
N GLU A 6 -41.90 37.55 41.88
CA GLU A 6 -41.87 38.54 42.94
C GLU A 6 -40.90 39.68 42.61
N SER A 7 -41.40 40.90 42.76
CA SER A 7 -40.64 42.15 42.61
C SER A 7 -39.62 42.26 43.74
N SER A 8 -38.33 42.26 43.39
CA SER A 8 -37.25 42.54 44.34
C SER A 8 -37.31 43.99 44.82
N PRO A 9 -36.99 44.26 46.10
CA PRO A 9 -37.02 45.61 46.64
C PRO A 9 -35.95 46.47 45.96
N ALA A 10 -36.39 47.53 45.29
CA ALA A 10 -35.50 48.54 44.73
C ALA A 10 -34.73 49.20 45.87
N TYR A 11 -33.42 48.96 45.94
CA TYR A 11 -32.50 49.74 46.77
C TYR A 11 -32.57 51.20 46.28
N SER A 12 -33.17 52.09 47.08
CA SER A 12 -33.05 53.53 46.90
C SER A 12 -31.60 53.93 47.13
N MET A 13 -30.84 54.05 46.04
CA MET A 13 -29.53 54.70 46.04
C MET A 13 -29.76 56.18 46.37
N SER A 14 -29.51 56.60 47.62
CA SER A 14 -29.51 58.01 47.97
C SER A 14 -28.38 58.69 47.18
N SER A 15 -28.74 59.50 46.19
CA SER A 15 -27.82 60.36 45.44
C SER A 15 -27.34 61.56 46.25
N THR A 16 -26.90 61.34 47.49
CA THR A 16 -26.16 62.37 48.21
C THR A 16 -24.79 62.46 47.51
N PRO A 17 -24.45 63.58 46.85
CA PRO A 17 -23.13 63.72 46.25
C PRO A 17 -22.11 63.62 47.37
N TRP A 18 -21.14 62.71 47.24
CA TRP A 18 -20.02 62.68 48.14
C TRP A 18 -19.35 64.05 48.11
N PRO A 19 -19.12 64.71 49.26
CA PRO A 19 -18.47 66.00 49.27
C PRO A 19 -17.10 65.88 48.58
N ASP A 20 -16.81 66.82 47.67
CA ASP A 20 -15.53 66.85 46.98
C ASP A 20 -14.40 66.90 48.02
N PRO A 21 -13.44 65.96 47.98
CA PRO A 21 -12.36 65.92 48.94
C PRO A 21 -11.50 67.19 48.79
N GLU A 22 -11.25 67.88 49.90
CA GLU A 22 -10.46 69.12 49.89
C GLU A 22 -9.08 68.92 49.21
N PRO A 23 -8.58 69.94 48.47
CA PRO A 23 -7.30 69.89 47.77
C PRO A 23 -6.14 69.85 48.78
N GLY A 24 -5.86 68.64 49.27
CA GLY A 24 -4.88 68.37 50.32
C GLY A 24 -5.10 67.03 51.05
N GLN A 25 -6.30 66.45 50.98
CA GLN A 25 -6.66 65.21 51.67
C GLN A 25 -6.86 63.99 50.75
N ALA A 26 -6.06 63.85 49.68
CA ALA A 26 -5.94 62.54 49.03
C ALA A 26 -5.04 61.61 49.87
N LEU A 27 -5.43 61.36 51.13
CA LEU A 27 -4.71 60.53 52.11
C LEU A 27 -4.58 59.07 51.64
N TRP A 28 -5.41 58.65 50.67
CA TRP A 28 -5.34 57.34 50.03
C TRP A 28 -4.11 57.17 49.13
N LYS A 29 -3.47 58.28 48.68
CA LYS A 29 -2.24 58.20 47.86
C LYS A 29 -1.00 57.79 48.66
N SER A 30 -1.02 57.90 49.99
CA SER A 30 0.08 57.45 50.87
C SER A 30 -0.18 56.08 51.48
N GLN A 31 -1.27 55.41 51.14
CA GLN A 31 -1.58 54.10 51.69
C GLN A 31 -0.98 52.98 50.82
N SER A 32 -0.31 52.03 51.49
CA SER A 32 0.49 50.94 50.89
C SER A 32 -0.19 50.11 49.81
N TRP A 33 -1.53 50.13 49.72
CA TRP A 33 -2.30 49.37 48.73
C TRP A 33 -2.28 50.00 47.33
N ALA A 34 -2.05 51.31 47.20
CA ALA A 34 -1.97 51.96 45.90
C ALA A 34 -0.75 51.52 45.05
N GLY A 35 0.31 51.03 45.69
CA GLY A 35 1.43 50.37 45.00
C GLY A 35 1.02 49.01 44.45
N TRP A 36 0.36 48.20 45.29
CA TRP A 36 -0.10 46.86 44.90
C TRP A 36 -1.10 46.90 43.74
N THR A 37 -1.94 47.93 43.66
CA THR A 37 -2.84 48.09 42.52
C THR A 37 -2.10 48.34 41.21
N ARG A 38 -1.01 49.13 41.21
CA ARG A 38 -0.20 49.36 39.99
C ARG A 38 0.57 48.12 39.59
N ASP A 39 1.14 47.41 40.56
CA ASP A 39 1.85 46.16 40.30
C ASP A 39 0.91 45.12 39.67
N LEU A 40 -0.32 44.99 40.18
CA LEU A 40 -1.36 44.14 39.60
C LEU A 40 -1.81 44.58 38.20
N GLU A 41 -1.93 45.88 37.94
CA GLU A 41 -2.24 46.40 36.61
C GLU A 41 -1.13 46.08 35.60
N ASP A 42 0.14 46.19 36.00
CA ASP A 42 1.28 45.88 35.15
C ASP A 42 1.44 44.37 34.93
N GLU A 43 1.15 43.55 35.95
CA GLU A 43 1.02 42.09 35.80
C GLU A 43 -0.09 41.72 34.81
N LEU A 44 -1.26 42.36 34.91
CA LEU A 44 -2.38 42.11 34.00
C LEU A 44 -2.02 42.48 32.55
N LYS A 45 -1.37 43.63 32.35
CA LYS A 45 -0.86 44.03 31.02
C LYS A 45 0.16 43.02 30.48
N THR A 46 1.05 42.52 31.34
CA THR A 46 2.05 41.53 30.96
C THR A 46 1.39 40.22 30.53
N ILE A 47 0.42 39.73 31.30
CA ILE A 47 -0.35 38.53 30.96
C ILE A 47 -1.11 38.73 29.64
N GLN A 48 -1.73 39.89 29.45
CA GLN A 48 -2.46 40.20 28.23
C GLN A 48 -1.54 40.22 27.01
N ALA A 49 -0.36 40.84 27.11
CA ALA A 49 0.63 40.84 26.04
C ALA A 49 1.10 39.41 25.68
N VAL A 50 1.32 38.55 26.68
CA VAL A 50 1.68 37.14 26.46
C VAL A 50 0.56 36.37 25.77
N TYR A 51 -0.69 36.65 26.11
CA TYR A 51 -1.85 36.02 25.49
C TYR A 51 -2.04 36.45 24.03
N ASP A 52 -1.90 37.73 23.74
CA ASP A 52 -2.00 38.27 22.37
C ASP A 52 -0.88 37.68 21.48
N ASP A 53 0.35 37.64 21.97
CA ASP A 53 1.48 37.00 21.28
C ASP A 53 1.28 35.48 21.08
N TYR A 54 0.61 34.80 22.02
CA TYR A 54 0.19 33.42 21.82
C TYR A 54 -0.84 33.27 20.69
N ILE A 55 -1.85 34.14 20.63
CA ILE A 55 -2.84 34.16 19.55
C ILE A 55 -2.16 34.37 18.21
N ASP A 56 -1.29 35.38 18.09
CA ASP A 56 -0.59 35.70 16.84
C ASP A 56 0.20 34.49 16.30
N ARG A 57 0.91 33.78 17.18
CA ARG A 57 1.62 32.55 16.80
C ARG A 57 0.69 31.43 16.33
N VAL A 58 -0.48 31.27 16.96
CA VAL A 58 -1.46 30.27 16.55
C VAL A 58 -2.02 30.62 15.18
N GLU A 59 -2.35 31.88 14.94
CA GLU A 59 -2.84 32.35 13.65
C GLU A 59 -1.79 32.19 12.54
N ASP A 60 -0.53 32.52 12.81
CA ASP A 60 0.55 32.37 11.84
C ASP A 60 0.79 30.90 11.46
N ARG A 61 0.68 29.99 12.42
CA ARG A 61 0.71 28.55 12.14
C ARG A 61 -0.47 28.15 11.26
N LEU A 62 -1.68 28.61 11.58
CA LEU A 62 -2.87 28.31 10.78
C LEU A 62 -2.76 28.87 9.35
N ARG A 63 -2.24 30.10 9.19
CA ARG A 63 -1.95 30.71 7.88
C ARG A 63 -0.94 29.89 7.09
N SER A 64 0.11 29.42 7.75
CA SER A 64 1.17 28.60 7.15
C SER A 64 0.64 27.23 6.71
N GLU A 65 -0.14 26.56 7.55
CA GLU A 65 -0.79 25.28 7.22
C GLU A 65 -1.78 25.42 6.07
N LYS A 66 -2.58 26.50 6.05
CA LYS A 66 -3.48 26.80 4.93
C LYS A 66 -2.72 26.99 3.61
N LYS A 67 -1.56 27.68 3.64
CA LYS A 67 -0.68 27.84 2.48
C LYS A 67 -0.11 26.49 2.02
N ARG A 68 0.38 25.66 2.94
CA ARG A 68 0.89 24.30 2.65
C ARG A 68 -0.18 23.42 2.02
N LYS A 69 -1.38 23.38 2.61
CA LYS A 69 -2.51 22.63 2.08
C LYS A 69 -2.87 23.10 0.67
N LYS A 70 -2.88 24.42 0.42
CA LYS A 70 -3.14 24.97 -0.92
C LYS A 70 -2.05 24.57 -1.94
N ALA A 71 -0.79 24.53 -1.52
CA ALA A 71 0.32 24.07 -2.37
C ALA A 71 0.18 22.57 -2.70
N LEU A 72 -0.13 21.74 -1.71
CA LEU A 72 -0.38 20.31 -1.88
C LEU A 72 -1.54 20.04 -2.85
N ILE A 73 -2.64 20.78 -2.76
CA ILE A 73 -3.78 20.64 -3.68
C ILE A 73 -3.35 20.90 -5.13
N ARG A 74 -2.54 21.92 -5.37
CA ARG A 74 -2.02 22.21 -6.72
C ARG A 74 -1.12 21.12 -7.23
N GLU A 75 -0.26 20.56 -6.37
CA GLU A 75 0.64 19.48 -6.76
C GLU A 75 -0.13 18.19 -7.08
N VAL A 76 -1.14 17.85 -6.28
CA VAL A 76 -2.02 16.72 -6.57
C VAL A 76 -2.75 16.91 -7.90
N GLN A 77 -3.22 18.12 -8.19
CA GLN A 77 -3.86 18.42 -9.47
C GLN A 77 -2.88 18.23 -10.64
N ARG A 78 -1.65 18.75 -10.52
CA ARG A 78 -0.60 18.58 -11.52
C ARG A 78 -0.29 17.10 -11.78
N LEU A 79 -0.10 16.32 -10.72
CA LEU A 79 0.16 14.89 -10.83
C LEU A 79 -1.02 14.12 -11.45
N ASN A 80 -2.25 14.56 -11.22
CA ASN A 80 -3.42 13.95 -11.85
C ASN A 80 -3.44 14.21 -13.36
N GLU A 81 -3.11 15.42 -13.79
CA GLU A 81 -2.98 15.77 -15.20
C GLU A 81 -1.86 14.97 -15.88
N ASP A 82 -0.71 14.83 -15.22
CA ASP A 82 0.42 14.00 -15.69
C ASP A 82 0.00 12.51 -15.82
N LEU A 83 -0.74 11.99 -14.84
CA LEU A 83 -1.25 10.62 -14.85
C LEU A 83 -2.23 10.38 -16.01
N ASP A 84 -3.12 11.33 -16.27
CA ASP A 84 -4.08 11.21 -17.38
C ASP A 84 -3.37 11.31 -18.75
N ALA A 85 -2.31 12.12 -18.86
CA ALA A 85 -1.45 12.13 -20.05
C ALA A 85 -0.72 10.79 -20.26
N ALA A 86 -0.17 10.21 -19.18
CA ALA A 86 0.51 8.92 -19.24
C ALA A 86 -0.43 7.77 -19.63
N LYS A 87 -1.67 7.76 -19.12
CA LYS A 87 -2.69 6.78 -19.51
C LYS A 87 -2.99 6.85 -21.01
N LYS A 88 -3.18 8.06 -21.56
CA LYS A 88 -3.41 8.26 -23.00
C LYS A 88 -2.24 7.75 -23.84
N ALA A 89 -1.01 8.00 -23.40
CA ALA A 89 0.18 7.50 -24.09
C ALA A 89 0.23 5.97 -24.07
N ASN A 90 -0.11 5.33 -22.95
CA ASN A 90 -0.19 3.87 -22.85
C ASN A 90 -1.27 3.29 -23.77
N ASP A 91 -2.45 3.92 -23.85
CA ASP A 91 -3.51 3.50 -24.76
C ASP A 91 -3.08 3.58 -26.23
N ILE A 92 -2.36 4.63 -26.62
CA ILE A 92 -1.78 4.77 -27.96
C ILE A 92 -0.78 3.65 -28.23
N GLU A 93 0.13 3.38 -27.29
CA GLU A 93 1.10 2.30 -27.43
C GLU A 93 0.43 0.93 -27.56
N LYS A 94 -0.62 0.69 -26.76
CA LYS A 94 -1.41 -0.54 -26.82
C LYS A 94 -2.09 -0.71 -28.19
N MET A 95 -2.65 0.36 -28.74
CA MET A 95 -3.20 0.34 -30.11
C MET A 95 -2.12 0.06 -31.16
N GLN A 96 -0.94 0.69 -31.03
CA GLN A 96 0.18 0.45 -31.94
C GLN A 96 0.65 -1.01 -31.90
N ARG A 97 0.76 -1.61 -30.71
CA ARG A 97 1.10 -3.03 -30.55
C ARG A 97 0.06 -3.94 -31.19
N GLN A 98 -1.23 -3.65 -31.00
CA GLN A 98 -2.30 -4.43 -31.62
C GLN A 98 -2.27 -4.33 -33.15
N ASN A 99 -2.00 -3.14 -33.70
CA ASN A 99 -1.84 -2.95 -35.13
C ASN A 99 -0.62 -3.74 -35.68
N ALA A 100 0.51 -3.72 -34.98
CA ALA A 100 1.68 -4.49 -35.35
C ALA A 100 1.42 -6.00 -35.38
N LEU A 101 0.67 -6.53 -34.40
CA LEU A 101 0.27 -7.93 -34.38
C LEU A 101 -0.65 -8.28 -35.58
N ALA A 102 -1.62 -7.42 -35.88
CA ALA A 102 -2.50 -7.63 -37.04
C ALA A 102 -1.73 -7.68 -38.37
N LEU A 103 -0.69 -6.83 -38.52
CA LEU A 103 0.19 -6.85 -39.69
C LEU A 103 1.02 -8.13 -39.76
N ILE A 104 1.54 -8.61 -38.63
CA ILE A 104 2.29 -9.88 -38.56
C ILE A 104 1.37 -11.05 -38.96
N ASP A 105 0.14 -11.08 -38.46
CA ASP A 105 -0.82 -12.14 -38.77
C ASP A 105 -1.22 -12.12 -40.26
N ALA A 106 -1.43 -10.94 -40.84
CA ALA A 106 -1.69 -10.79 -42.27
C ALA A 106 -0.50 -11.32 -43.12
N ALA A 107 0.72 -10.93 -42.79
CA ALA A 107 1.92 -11.40 -43.49
C ALA A 107 2.10 -12.94 -43.38
N ARG A 108 1.77 -13.52 -42.21
CA ARG A 108 1.75 -14.98 -42.03
C ARG A 108 0.73 -15.65 -42.94
N GLN A 109 -0.47 -15.08 -43.08
CA GLN A 109 -1.50 -15.63 -43.97
C GLN A 109 -1.06 -15.59 -45.44
N GLU A 110 -0.45 -14.48 -45.89
CA GLU A 110 0.09 -14.36 -47.25
C GLU A 110 1.15 -15.44 -47.55
N LEU A 111 2.10 -15.66 -46.62
CA LEU A 111 3.11 -16.72 -46.73
C LEU A 111 2.47 -18.11 -46.85
N VAL A 112 1.47 -18.43 -46.01
CA VAL A 112 0.76 -19.72 -46.08
C VAL A 112 0.06 -19.89 -47.42
N THR A 113 -0.61 -18.86 -47.93
CA THR A 113 -1.30 -18.93 -49.24
C THR A 113 -0.34 -19.10 -50.42
N SER A 114 0.84 -18.47 -50.37
CA SER A 114 1.87 -18.62 -51.41
C SER A 114 2.56 -19.98 -51.41
N ALA A 115 2.66 -20.64 -50.25
CA ALA A 115 3.23 -21.99 -50.13
C ALA A 115 2.29 -23.11 -50.61
N SER A 116 0.97 -22.85 -50.70
CA SER A 116 -0.02 -23.82 -51.18
C SER A 116 -0.12 -23.95 -52.71
N ASP A 117 0.59 -23.12 -53.49
CA ASP A 117 0.60 -23.17 -54.97
C ASP A 117 1.83 -23.91 -55.55
N GLU A 118 2.79 -24.30 -54.70
CA GLU A 118 3.89 -25.19 -55.07
C GLU A 118 3.49 -26.65 -54.80
N THR A 119 3.02 -27.30 -55.86
CA THR A 119 2.96 -28.76 -56.13
C THR A 119 3.18 -29.73 -54.96
N HIS A 120 2.10 -30.49 -54.68
CA HIS A 120 2.07 -31.87 -54.20
C HIS A 120 3.43 -32.61 -54.15
N GLU A 121 4.10 -32.56 -53.00
CA GLU A 121 4.70 -33.76 -52.43
C GLU A 121 4.16 -33.88 -51.00
N SER A 122 3.19 -34.78 -50.85
CA SER A 122 2.70 -35.23 -49.55
C SER A 122 3.86 -35.94 -48.85
N PHE A 123 4.72 -35.18 -48.18
CA PHE A 123 5.56 -35.74 -47.15
C PHE A 123 4.61 -36.21 -46.05
N ASP A 124 4.56 -37.53 -45.86
CA ASP A 124 3.99 -38.16 -44.69
C ASP A 124 4.73 -37.62 -43.46
N LEU A 125 4.26 -36.48 -42.94
CA LEU A 125 4.70 -35.97 -41.67
C LEU A 125 4.42 -37.10 -40.67
N PRO A 126 5.45 -37.62 -39.97
CA PRO A 126 5.25 -38.70 -39.04
C PRO A 126 4.19 -38.26 -38.03
N SER A 127 3.11 -39.07 -37.96
CA SER A 127 2.04 -38.99 -36.98
C SER A 127 2.62 -38.53 -35.65
N THR A 128 2.05 -37.45 -35.11
CA THR A 128 2.34 -36.79 -33.83
C THR A 128 3.17 -37.67 -32.91
N ALA A 129 4.49 -37.60 -33.05
CA ALA A 129 5.37 -38.29 -32.12
C ALA A 129 5.08 -37.69 -30.75
N LEU A 130 4.72 -38.53 -29.78
CA LEU A 130 4.71 -38.14 -28.37
C LEU A 130 6.16 -37.84 -27.98
N ILE A 131 6.58 -36.59 -28.21
CA ILE A 131 7.83 -36.07 -27.68
C ILE A 131 7.59 -35.93 -26.18
N THR A 132 7.89 -37.01 -25.47
CA THR A 132 7.95 -37.00 -24.01
C THR A 132 9.32 -36.46 -23.63
N GLU A 133 9.41 -35.13 -23.54
CA GLU A 133 10.59 -34.52 -22.93
C GLU A 133 10.58 -34.86 -21.44
N ARG A 134 11.71 -35.37 -20.95
CA ARG A 134 11.88 -35.66 -19.53
C ARG A 134 11.85 -34.32 -18.80
N ILE A 135 10.88 -34.14 -17.89
CA ILE A 135 10.80 -32.94 -17.04
C ILE A 135 12.17 -32.74 -16.40
N PRO A 136 12.85 -31.60 -16.65
CA PRO A 136 14.15 -31.34 -16.07
C PRO A 136 14.01 -31.31 -14.55
N ALA A 137 15.01 -31.88 -13.86
CA ALA A 137 15.04 -31.80 -12.41
C ALA A 137 15.09 -30.33 -11.96
N LEU A 138 14.49 -30.03 -10.81
CA LEU A 138 14.59 -28.69 -10.22
C LEU A 138 16.06 -28.25 -10.07
N PRO A 139 16.38 -26.97 -10.34
CA PRO A 139 17.71 -26.42 -10.11
C PRO A 139 18.20 -26.65 -8.67
N ASP A 140 19.50 -26.90 -8.54
CA ASP A 140 20.20 -27.07 -7.26
C ASP A 140 19.88 -26.00 -6.19
N PRO A 141 19.83 -24.69 -6.49
CA PRO A 141 19.48 -23.68 -5.49
C PRO A 141 18.07 -23.86 -4.94
N THR A 142 17.09 -24.12 -5.82
CA THR A 142 15.68 -24.34 -5.44
C THR A 142 15.55 -25.63 -4.62
N ARG A 143 16.27 -26.69 -4.99
CA ARG A 143 16.32 -27.94 -4.21
C ARG A 143 16.81 -27.71 -2.79
N ASN A 144 17.92 -26.99 -2.64
CA ASN A 144 18.50 -26.72 -1.32
C ASN A 144 17.56 -25.90 -0.43
N LEU A 145 16.89 -24.88 -1.00
CA LEU A 145 15.89 -24.09 -0.28
C LEU A 145 14.69 -24.93 0.20
N LEU A 146 14.22 -25.88 -0.61
CA LEU A 146 13.14 -26.78 -0.23
C LEU A 146 13.56 -27.74 0.90
N ILE A 147 14.79 -28.26 0.85
CA ILE A 147 15.32 -29.13 1.90
C ILE A 147 15.47 -28.34 3.20
N ASP A 148 16.07 -27.16 3.15
CA ASP A 148 16.35 -26.35 4.34
C ASP A 148 15.09 -25.94 5.09
N ARG A 149 13.96 -25.79 4.38
CA ARG A 149 12.72 -25.28 4.95
C ARG A 149 11.69 -26.35 5.31
N PHE A 150 11.70 -27.48 4.60
CA PHE A 150 10.68 -28.52 4.77
C PHE A 150 11.23 -29.84 5.31
N CYS A 151 12.56 -30.02 5.36
CA CYS A 151 13.15 -31.18 6.01
C CYS A 151 13.11 -30.98 7.54
N PRO A 152 12.73 -32.00 8.33
CA PRO A 152 12.94 -31.98 9.77
C PRO A 152 14.45 -31.82 10.10
N GLU A 153 14.74 -31.14 11.21
CA GLU A 153 16.11 -30.71 11.63
C GLU A 153 17.13 -31.86 11.68
N ASP A 154 16.67 -33.09 11.82
CA ASP A 154 17.54 -34.24 12.06
C ASP A 154 18.23 -34.80 10.80
N MET A 155 17.81 -34.45 9.57
CA MET A 155 18.32 -35.09 8.35
C MET A 155 18.50 -34.23 7.07
N PRO A 156 18.90 -32.94 7.13
CA PRO A 156 19.09 -32.12 5.92
C PRO A 156 20.23 -32.64 5.02
N GLU A 157 21.37 -33.02 5.59
CA GLU A 157 22.55 -33.44 4.82
C GLU A 157 22.36 -34.78 4.10
N ILE A 158 21.67 -35.72 4.76
CA ILE A 158 21.30 -37.02 4.19
C ILE A 158 20.36 -36.81 3.01
N ASN A 159 19.40 -35.89 3.14
CA ASN A 159 18.43 -35.60 2.10
C ASN A 159 19.02 -34.78 0.93
N ARG A 160 20.02 -33.93 1.15
CA ARG A 160 20.75 -33.24 0.06
C ARG A 160 21.50 -34.21 -0.85
N ASN A 161 22.12 -35.24 -0.26
CA ASN A 161 22.97 -36.17 -0.99
C ASN A 161 22.25 -37.44 -1.47
N ALA A 162 21.02 -37.69 -1.02
CA ALA A 162 20.25 -38.85 -1.42
C ALA A 162 20.00 -38.84 -2.94
N PRO A 163 20.36 -39.91 -3.68
CA PRO A 163 20.11 -39.99 -5.12
C PRO A 163 18.61 -39.93 -5.47
N ARG A 164 17.74 -40.28 -4.52
CA ARG A 164 16.28 -40.17 -4.64
C ARG A 164 15.78 -38.72 -4.73
N ASN A 165 16.53 -37.78 -4.17
CA ASN A 165 16.20 -36.35 -4.12
C ASN A 165 16.85 -35.55 -5.26
N LYS A 166 17.54 -36.22 -6.21
CA LYS A 166 18.10 -35.58 -7.40
C LYS A 166 17.07 -35.44 -8.53
N ASP A 167 16.16 -36.41 -8.67
CA ASP A 167 15.10 -36.43 -9.68
C ASP A 167 13.82 -35.75 -9.18
N ILE A 168 13.90 -34.48 -8.80
CA ILE A 168 12.74 -33.78 -8.22
C ILE A 168 11.74 -33.40 -9.30
N VAL A 169 10.52 -33.91 -9.15
CA VAL A 169 9.31 -33.38 -9.79
C VAL A 169 8.40 -32.94 -8.64
N ALA A 170 8.26 -31.63 -8.46
CA ALA A 170 7.36 -31.09 -7.44
C ALA A 170 5.96 -30.96 -8.04
N GLN A 171 4.98 -31.68 -7.48
CA GLN A 171 3.60 -31.60 -7.92
C GLN A 171 2.90 -30.49 -7.13
N ILE A 172 2.57 -29.39 -7.81
CA ILE A 172 1.86 -28.26 -7.22
C ILE A 172 0.36 -28.54 -7.25
N TYR A 173 -0.26 -28.68 -6.09
CA TYR A 173 -1.71 -28.85 -5.97
C TYR A 173 -2.39 -27.50 -5.80
N LEU A 174 -2.70 -26.84 -6.93
CA LEU A 174 -3.53 -25.63 -6.97
C LEU A 174 -4.96 -25.99 -6.52
N GLY A 175 -5.28 -25.77 -5.24
CA GLY A 175 -6.65 -25.91 -4.71
C GLY A 175 -6.79 -26.71 -3.41
N ARG A 176 -5.74 -27.39 -2.93
CA ARG A 176 -5.79 -28.12 -1.64
C ARG A 176 -4.94 -27.41 -0.60
N ARG A 177 -5.57 -26.84 0.43
CA ARG A 177 -4.90 -26.25 1.61
C ARG A 177 -4.84 -27.29 2.74
N ARG A 178 -3.72 -27.38 3.45
CA ARG A 178 -3.60 -28.21 4.66
C ARG A 178 -4.43 -27.60 5.79
N ALA A 179 -5.00 -28.46 6.63
CA ALA A 179 -5.45 -28.03 7.93
C ALA A 179 -4.21 -27.66 8.77
N PRO A 180 -4.22 -26.53 9.51
CA PRO A 180 -3.05 -25.97 10.18
C PRO A 180 -2.42 -26.90 11.25
N SER A 181 -3.06 -28.00 11.61
CA SER A 181 -2.60 -28.97 12.62
C SER A 181 -2.06 -30.29 12.06
N THR A 182 -1.86 -30.43 10.75
CA THR A 182 -1.37 -31.70 10.17
C THR A 182 0.16 -31.77 10.23
N PRO A 183 0.76 -32.69 11.00
CA PRO A 183 2.20 -32.82 11.08
C PRO A 183 2.79 -33.19 9.70
N PRO A 184 4.02 -32.73 9.38
CA PRO A 184 4.71 -33.16 8.17
C PRO A 184 4.89 -34.70 8.21
N PRO A 185 4.75 -35.37 7.06
CA PRO A 185 4.97 -36.80 6.99
C PRO A 185 6.41 -37.13 7.39
N TRP A 186 6.59 -38.15 8.23
CA TRP A 186 7.90 -38.57 8.76
C TRP A 186 8.90 -39.02 7.68
N ASN A 187 8.40 -39.35 6.48
CA ASN A 187 9.20 -39.71 5.31
C ASN A 187 9.33 -38.52 4.35
N PHE A 188 10.29 -37.64 4.63
CA PHE A 188 10.64 -36.56 3.72
C PHE A 188 11.31 -37.14 2.45
N SER A 189 10.67 -36.99 1.31
CA SER A 189 11.21 -37.31 -0.01
C SER A 189 10.83 -36.18 -0.95
N LEU A 190 11.83 -35.64 -1.65
CA LEU A 190 11.60 -34.59 -2.66
C LEU A 190 10.98 -35.16 -3.94
N ARG A 191 11.16 -36.46 -4.18
CA ARG A 191 10.46 -37.18 -5.26
C ARG A 191 8.99 -37.30 -4.86
N ASN A 192 8.12 -36.55 -5.55
CA ASN A 192 6.67 -36.49 -5.31
C ASN A 192 6.27 -35.70 -4.03
N TYR A 193 6.99 -34.61 -3.73
CA TYR A 193 6.62 -33.72 -2.65
C TYR A 193 5.42 -32.86 -3.05
N ASN A 194 4.31 -33.00 -2.32
CA ASN A 194 3.08 -32.26 -2.56
C ASN A 194 3.22 -30.83 -2.05
N LEU A 195 3.57 -29.90 -2.95
CA LEU A 195 3.61 -28.48 -2.64
C LEU A 195 2.20 -27.90 -2.68
N GLN A 196 1.77 -27.32 -1.56
CA GLN A 196 0.49 -26.64 -1.45
C GLN A 196 0.68 -25.11 -1.58
N PRO A 197 -0.36 -24.35 -1.97
CA PRO A 197 -0.22 -22.93 -2.30
C PRO A 197 0.29 -22.05 -1.13
N ASP A 198 0.00 -22.43 0.10
CA ASP A 198 0.51 -21.82 1.33
C ASP A 198 2.04 -21.95 1.48
N GLN A 199 2.59 -23.09 1.06
CA GLN A 199 4.03 -23.36 1.10
C GLN A 199 4.79 -22.59 0.02
N ILE A 200 4.16 -22.35 -1.14
CA ILE A 200 4.75 -21.59 -2.26
C ILE A 200 4.82 -20.10 -1.93
N HIS A 201 3.77 -19.54 -1.34
CA HIS A 201 3.71 -18.12 -0.98
C HIS A 201 4.77 -17.75 0.08
N LEU A 202 5.09 -18.67 0.99
CA LEU A 202 6.16 -18.47 1.97
C LEU A 202 7.58 -18.55 1.36
N SER A 203 7.76 -19.31 0.27
CA SER A 203 9.07 -19.51 -0.40
C SER A 203 9.41 -18.46 -1.46
N ALA A 204 8.49 -17.56 -1.81
CA ALA A 204 8.65 -16.58 -2.87
C ALA A 204 9.40 -15.32 -2.39
N ASN A 205 10.72 -15.47 -2.19
CA ASN A 205 11.68 -14.43 -2.60
C ASN A 205 12.52 -14.93 -3.79
N VAL A 206 11.93 -15.86 -4.55
CA VAL A 206 12.38 -16.33 -5.85
C VAL A 206 11.59 -15.48 -6.84
N ASP A 207 12.28 -14.67 -7.63
CA ASP A 207 11.65 -13.79 -8.60
C ASP A 207 10.66 -14.59 -9.45
N SER A 208 9.46 -14.04 -9.61
CA SER A 208 8.29 -14.64 -10.26
C SER A 208 8.51 -15.08 -11.73
N TYR A 209 9.73 -14.94 -12.26
CA TYR A 209 10.09 -15.18 -13.65
C TYR A 209 10.83 -16.52 -13.89
N ASP A 210 11.25 -17.24 -12.84
CA ASP A 210 12.04 -18.48 -12.99
C ASP A 210 11.20 -19.77 -13.03
N ILE A 211 9.87 -19.66 -12.95
CA ILE A 211 8.95 -20.81 -13.04
C ILE A 211 8.06 -20.61 -14.26
N GLU A 212 8.56 -20.99 -15.44
CA GLU A 212 7.71 -21.16 -16.61
C GLU A 212 6.81 -22.38 -16.43
N PHE A 213 5.50 -22.14 -16.29
CA PHE A 213 4.51 -23.21 -16.31
C PHE A 213 4.29 -23.66 -17.75
N VAL A 214 4.93 -24.76 -18.16
CA VAL A 214 4.54 -25.49 -19.37
C VAL A 214 3.24 -26.24 -19.07
N LEU A 215 2.12 -25.53 -19.15
CA LEU A 215 0.81 -26.17 -19.21
C LEU A 215 0.67 -26.75 -20.63
N GLY A 216 1.00 -28.03 -20.77
CA GLY A 216 0.67 -28.83 -21.94
C GLY A 216 -0.85 -28.96 -22.06
N GLY A 217 -1.48 -27.94 -22.62
CA GLY A 217 -2.90 -27.88 -22.93
C GLY A 217 -3.10 -27.79 -24.43
N SER A 218 -2.82 -28.86 -25.16
CA SER A 218 -3.32 -29.02 -26.53
C SER A 218 -4.82 -29.29 -26.48
N SER A 219 -5.63 -28.25 -26.29
CA SER A 219 -7.06 -28.32 -26.54
C SER A 219 -7.30 -27.99 -28.01
N GLN A 220 -7.08 -28.98 -28.89
CA GLN A 220 -7.76 -28.97 -30.18
C GLN A 220 -9.22 -29.37 -29.91
N MET A 221 -10.11 -28.38 -29.86
CA MET A 221 -11.54 -28.61 -30.00
C MET A 221 -11.80 -29.05 -31.44
N THR A 222 -12.06 -30.34 -31.63
CA THR A 222 -12.71 -30.86 -32.84
C THR A 222 -14.16 -31.23 -32.54
N LYS A 223 -15.07 -30.35 -32.98
CA LYS A 223 -16.33 -30.55 -33.72
C LYS A 223 -17.39 -29.55 -33.28
#